data_AF-A0A955IP57-F1
#
_entry.id   AF-A0A955IP57-F1
#
_cell.length_a   1.000
_cell.length_b   1.000
_cell.length_c   1.000
_cell.angle_alpha   90.00
_cell.angle_beta   90.00
_cell.angle_gamma   90.00
#
_symmetry.space_group_name_H-M   'P 1'
#
loop_
_entity.id
_entity.type
_entity.pdbx_description
1 polymer ?
#
loop_
_entity_poly.entity_id
_entity_poly.type
_entity_poly.pdbx_seq_one_letter_code
_entity_poly.pdbx_strand_id
1 'polypeptide(L)'
;GEAFVVMGDLNADPEQGDSVDNAIGQLLGHARVRKGAAPEATSALEDEHGAITSSFGLRVDYVLASAGAEVVAQGVYWRAGDGPEHGGAAVDAEVVSAASDHHPVWVELVFPEAGRSSETRDE
;
A
#
# COMPACT_ATOMS: atom_id res chain seq x y z
N GLY A 1 6.90 20.31 2.94
CA GLY A 1 5.72 19.93 3.74
C GLY A 1 5.96 18.55 4.30
N GLU A 2 5.26 18.18 5.36
CA GLU A 2 5.56 16.96 6.13
C GLU A 2 5.27 15.67 5.35
N ALA A 3 6.07 14.64 5.66
CA ALA A 3 5.83 13.26 5.27
C ALA A 3 4.55 12.73 5.94
N PHE A 4 3.82 11.88 5.23
CA PHE A 4 2.61 11.22 5.76
C PHE A 4 2.34 9.89 5.07
N VAL A 5 1.48 9.09 5.71
CA VAL A 5 0.87 7.88 5.15
C VAL A 5 -0.63 7.93 5.44
N VAL A 6 -1.45 7.57 4.45
CA VAL A 6 -2.88 7.25 4.63
C VAL A 6 -3.02 5.75 4.45
N MET A 7 -3.48 5.04 5.48
CA MET A 7 -3.52 3.58 5.48
C MET A 7 -4.82 3.06 6.09
N GLY A 8 -5.36 1.99 5.49
CA GLY A 8 -6.48 1.22 6.01
C GLY A 8 -7.39 0.67 4.92
N ASP A 9 -8.50 0.08 5.36
CA ASP A 9 -9.65 -0.22 4.53
C ASP A 9 -10.37 1.11 4.20
N LEU A 10 -10.24 1.54 2.95
CA LEU A 10 -10.90 2.74 2.42
C LEU A 10 -12.21 2.40 1.70
N ASN A 11 -12.51 1.10 1.57
CA ASN A 11 -13.76 0.54 1.05
C ASN A 11 -14.22 1.15 -0.29
N ALA A 12 -13.26 1.38 -1.19
CA ALA A 12 -13.53 2.01 -2.48
C ALA A 12 -12.54 1.50 -3.53
N ASP A 13 -13.05 0.73 -4.49
CA ASP A 13 -12.29 0.26 -5.65
C ASP A 13 -12.28 1.32 -6.77
N PRO A 14 -11.12 1.60 -7.41
CA PRO A 14 -10.99 2.68 -8.39
C PRO A 14 -11.66 2.41 -9.74
N GLU A 15 -12.02 1.15 -10.04
CA GLU A 15 -12.57 0.73 -11.33
C GLU A 15 -13.95 0.07 -11.19
N GLN A 16 -14.11 -0.81 -10.20
CA GLN A 16 -15.27 -1.66 -9.99
C GLN A 16 -16.15 -1.24 -8.80
N GLY A 17 -15.71 -0.23 -8.02
CA GLY A 17 -16.41 0.26 -6.85
C GLY A 17 -17.54 1.24 -7.17
N ASP A 18 -18.42 1.49 -6.19
CA ASP A 18 -19.56 2.39 -6.29
C ASP A 18 -19.43 3.66 -5.43
N SER A 19 -18.18 4.00 -5.04
CA SER A 19 -17.90 5.19 -4.23
C SER A 19 -18.42 6.47 -4.88
N VAL A 20 -18.96 7.38 -4.06
CA VAL A 20 -19.44 8.69 -4.52
C VAL A 20 -18.31 9.46 -5.19
N ASP A 21 -18.56 9.99 -6.38
CA ASP A 21 -17.64 10.82 -7.17
C ASP A 21 -16.23 10.22 -7.38
N ASN A 22 -16.11 8.88 -7.41
CA ASN A 22 -14.82 8.19 -7.50
C ASN A 22 -13.82 8.70 -6.44
N ALA A 23 -14.24 8.72 -5.17
CA ALA A 23 -13.47 9.30 -4.07
C ALA A 23 -12.04 8.75 -3.98
N ILE A 24 -11.86 7.44 -4.19
CA ILE A 24 -10.52 6.84 -4.19
C ILE A 24 -9.68 7.32 -5.37
N GLY A 25 -10.26 7.45 -6.56
CA GLY A 25 -9.59 8.03 -7.72
C GLY A 25 -9.10 9.45 -7.47
N GLN A 26 -9.85 10.26 -6.70
CA GLN A 26 -9.41 11.61 -6.29
C GLN A 26 -8.19 11.55 -5.36
N LEU A 27 -8.18 10.64 -4.37
CA LEU A 27 -7.05 10.48 -3.45
C LEU A 27 -5.81 9.94 -4.16
N LEU A 28 -5.96 8.90 -4.99
CA LEU A 28 -4.89 8.36 -5.84
C LEU A 28 -4.38 9.41 -6.83
N GLY A 29 -5.28 10.27 -7.31
CA GLY A 29 -5.03 11.41 -8.19
C GLY A 29 -4.39 12.63 -7.49
N HIS A 30 -4.42 12.71 -6.17
CA HIS A 30 -3.97 13.89 -5.43
C HIS A 30 -2.45 14.15 -5.56
N ALA A 31 -2.05 15.41 -5.68
CA ALA A 31 -0.65 15.81 -5.94
C ALA A 31 0.30 15.53 -4.76
N ARG A 32 -0.24 15.48 -3.54
CA ARG A 32 0.54 15.14 -2.34
C ARG A 32 0.67 13.63 -2.10
N VAL A 33 -0.05 12.79 -2.85
CA VAL A 33 0.03 11.33 -2.74
C VAL A 33 0.99 10.79 -3.79
N ARG A 34 1.85 9.85 -3.38
CA ARG A 34 2.81 9.19 -4.26
C ARG A 34 2.07 8.35 -5.30
N LYS A 35 2.33 8.64 -6.57
CA LYS A 35 1.85 7.80 -7.68
C LYS A 35 2.56 6.45 -7.63
N GLY A 36 1.82 5.36 -7.84
CA GLY A 36 2.34 3.99 -7.75
C GLY A 36 2.60 3.48 -6.34
N ALA A 37 2.22 4.22 -5.28
CA ALA A 37 2.17 3.70 -3.90
C ALA A 37 0.86 2.95 -3.60
N ALA A 38 -0.03 2.93 -4.59
CA ALA A 38 -1.07 1.95 -4.68
C ALA A 38 -0.46 0.54 -4.63
N PRO A 39 -0.90 -0.38 -3.75
CA PRO A 39 -0.45 -1.76 -3.85
C PRO A 39 -0.76 -2.29 -5.25
N GLU A 40 0.30 -2.61 -5.96
CA GLU A 40 0.31 -3.48 -7.12
C GLU A 40 0.99 -4.77 -6.62
N ALA A 41 0.39 -5.94 -6.84
CA ALA A 41 1.05 -7.20 -6.48
C ALA A 41 2.40 -7.29 -7.21
N THR A 42 3.47 -7.62 -6.48
CA THR A 42 4.85 -7.63 -7.01
C THR A 42 5.41 -9.05 -7.21
N SER A 43 4.56 -10.08 -7.24
CA SER A 43 5.00 -11.48 -7.37
C SER A 43 4.41 -12.14 -8.62
N ALA A 44 5.07 -13.17 -9.15
CA ALA A 44 4.69 -13.88 -10.38
C ALA A 44 3.31 -14.59 -10.36
N LEU A 45 2.53 -14.42 -9.29
CA LEU A 45 1.09 -14.72 -9.19
C LEU A 45 0.21 -13.51 -9.60
N GLU A 46 0.83 -12.45 -10.11
CA GLU A 46 0.28 -11.23 -10.72
C GLU A 46 -1.00 -11.46 -11.55
N ASP A 47 -1.09 -12.62 -12.22
CA ASP A 47 -2.17 -12.92 -13.17
C ASP A 47 -3.52 -13.25 -12.50
N GLU A 48 -3.57 -13.71 -11.25
CA GLU A 48 -4.83 -14.16 -10.63
C GLU A 48 -5.54 -13.12 -9.75
N HIS A 49 -4.78 -12.26 -9.04
CA HIS A 49 -5.35 -11.33 -8.06
C HIS A 49 -4.95 -9.85 -8.29
N GLY A 50 -3.92 -9.54 -9.08
CA GLY A 50 -3.56 -8.16 -9.42
C GLY A 50 -3.51 -7.21 -8.22
N ALA A 51 -4.30 -6.14 -8.24
CA ALA A 51 -4.37 -5.18 -7.13
C ALA A 51 -5.52 -5.46 -6.13
N ILE A 52 -6.18 -6.61 -6.23
CA ILE A 52 -7.28 -7.00 -5.34
C ILE A 52 -6.73 -7.23 -3.93
N THR A 53 -7.46 -6.74 -2.93
CA THR A 53 -7.10 -6.85 -1.51
C THR A 53 -8.15 -7.59 -0.69
N SER A 54 -9.16 -8.15 -1.34
CA SER A 54 -10.28 -8.82 -0.69
C SER A 54 -10.70 -10.09 -1.42
N SER A 55 -11.17 -11.08 -0.67
CA SER A 55 -11.73 -12.32 -1.20
C SER A 55 -13.02 -12.10 -2.00
N PHE A 56 -13.65 -10.92 -1.88
CA PHE A 56 -14.79 -10.51 -2.71
C PHE A 56 -14.39 -9.81 -4.02
N GLY A 57 -13.10 -9.78 -4.36
CA GLY A 57 -12.64 -9.41 -5.70
C GLY A 57 -12.42 -7.91 -5.93
N LEU A 58 -12.46 -7.10 -4.86
CA LEU A 58 -12.22 -5.66 -4.96
C LEU A 58 -10.90 -5.25 -4.29
N ARG A 59 -10.35 -4.15 -4.78
CA ARG A 59 -9.30 -3.42 -4.11
C ARG A 59 -9.90 -2.38 -3.17
N VAL A 60 -9.79 -2.62 -1.87
CA VAL A 60 -10.40 -1.75 -0.84
C VAL A 60 -9.42 -1.33 0.24
N ASP A 61 -8.26 -1.98 0.32
CA ASP A 61 -7.21 -1.71 1.30
C ASP A 61 -6.03 -0.97 0.67
N TYR A 62 -5.50 0.03 1.37
CA TYR A 62 -4.48 0.93 0.83
C TYR A 62 -3.42 1.30 1.85
N VAL A 63 -2.20 1.56 1.37
CA VAL A 63 -1.10 2.21 2.09
C VAL A 63 -0.51 3.29 1.19
N LEU A 64 -1.01 4.52 1.29
CA LEU A 64 -0.67 5.63 0.40
C LEU A 64 0.31 6.60 1.06
N ALA A 65 1.55 6.61 0.58
CA ALA A 65 2.57 7.52 1.08
C ALA A 65 2.48 8.92 0.45
N SER A 66 3.03 9.91 1.13
CA SER A 66 3.23 11.25 0.58
C SER A 66 4.16 11.24 -0.64
N ALA A 67 3.96 12.15 -1.59
CA ALA A 67 4.64 12.19 -2.89
C ALA A 67 6.18 12.22 -2.85
N GLY A 68 6.77 12.66 -1.73
CA GLY A 68 8.23 12.65 -1.55
C GLY A 68 8.81 11.28 -1.17
N ALA A 69 7.99 10.32 -0.78
CA ALA A 69 8.44 8.99 -0.37
C ALA A 69 8.87 8.14 -1.57
N GLU A 70 9.92 7.33 -1.34
CA GLU A 70 10.31 6.23 -2.21
C GLU A 70 9.61 4.94 -1.73
N VAL A 71 9.05 4.20 -2.69
CA VAL A 71 8.51 2.86 -2.47
C VAL A 71 9.60 1.88 -2.85
N VAL A 72 10.11 1.14 -1.86
CA VAL A 72 11.16 0.14 -2.04
C VAL A 72 10.56 -1.17 -2.55
N ALA A 73 9.48 -1.59 -1.89
CA ALA A 73 8.73 -2.79 -2.23
C ALA A 73 7.29 -2.65 -1.71
N GLN A 74 6.35 -3.40 -2.27
CA GLN A 74 4.96 -3.40 -1.83
C GLN A 74 4.29 -4.71 -2.21
N GLY A 75 3.13 -5.01 -1.64
CA GLY A 75 2.37 -6.18 -2.05
C GLY A 75 1.13 -6.42 -1.20
N VAL A 76 0.49 -7.55 -1.48
CA VAL A 76 -0.68 -8.06 -0.77
C VAL A 76 -0.38 -9.47 -0.33
N TYR A 77 -0.58 -9.77 0.95
CA TYR A 77 -0.40 -11.12 1.47
C TYR A 77 -1.59 -12.00 1.09
N TRP A 78 -1.48 -12.73 -0.02
CA TRP A 78 -2.44 -13.77 -0.40
C TRP A 78 -2.00 -15.17 0.08
N ARG A 79 -0.69 -15.41 0.13
CA ARG A 79 -0.06 -16.68 0.52
C ARG A 79 1.20 -16.47 1.36
N ALA A 80 1.67 -17.55 1.99
CA ALA A 80 2.99 -17.63 2.61
C ALA A 80 4.08 -17.15 1.63
N GLY A 81 4.87 -16.16 2.04
CA GLY A 81 6.00 -15.68 1.25
C GLY A 81 5.70 -14.53 0.28
N ASP A 82 4.45 -14.04 0.20
CA ASP A 82 4.09 -12.87 -0.62
C ASP A 82 4.49 -11.51 0.00
N GLY A 83 5.28 -11.52 1.07
CA GLY A 83 5.75 -10.29 1.69
C GLY A 83 7.17 -10.38 2.25
N PRO A 84 7.69 -9.28 2.83
CA PRO A 84 9.07 -9.17 3.24
C PRO A 84 9.43 -10.26 4.25
N GLU A 85 10.69 -10.73 4.20
CA GLU A 85 11.23 -11.81 5.04
C GLU A 85 11.03 -11.59 6.56
N HIS A 86 10.71 -10.35 6.96
CA HIS A 86 10.44 -9.93 8.33
C HIS A 86 9.02 -10.25 8.84
N GLY A 87 8.14 -10.78 7.99
CA GLY A 87 6.73 -11.07 8.29
C GLY A 87 6.46 -12.52 8.69
N GLY A 88 7.09 -13.02 9.76
CA GLY A 88 6.75 -14.30 10.39
C GLY A 88 7.04 -15.56 9.55
N ALA A 89 6.95 -16.73 10.18
CA ALA A 89 7.13 -18.02 9.50
C ALA A 89 6.16 -18.15 8.31
N ALA A 90 6.52 -18.93 7.29
CA ALA A 90 5.63 -19.26 6.18
C ALA A 90 4.24 -19.68 6.70
N VAL A 91 3.24 -18.81 6.50
CA VAL A 91 1.83 -19.05 6.84
C VAL A 91 1.11 -19.58 5.60
N ASP A 92 0.62 -20.81 5.63
CA ASP A 92 -0.09 -21.41 4.50
C ASP A 92 -1.18 -20.46 3.95
N ALA A 93 -1.36 -20.42 2.63
CA ALA A 93 -2.37 -19.57 1.98
C ALA A 93 -3.79 -19.78 2.53
N GLU A 94 -4.08 -21.01 2.96
CA GLU A 94 -5.34 -21.36 3.60
C GLU A 94 -5.48 -20.72 4.99
N VAL A 95 -4.38 -20.54 5.72
CA VAL A 95 -4.37 -19.80 6.99
C VAL A 95 -4.58 -18.31 6.76
N VAL A 96 -3.95 -17.73 5.73
CA VAL A 96 -4.14 -16.32 5.37
C VAL A 96 -5.59 -16.06 4.98
N SER A 97 -6.15 -16.86 4.08
CA SER A 97 -7.55 -16.73 3.65
C SER A 97 -8.56 -17.07 4.75
N ALA A 98 -8.22 -17.91 5.73
CA ALA A 98 -9.09 -18.18 6.87
C ALA A 98 -9.04 -17.09 7.95
N ALA A 99 -7.99 -16.25 7.96
CA ALA A 99 -7.83 -15.20 8.96
C ALA A 99 -8.76 -14.01 8.70
N SER A 100 -8.97 -13.65 7.44
CA SER A 100 -9.85 -12.56 7.02
C SER A 100 -10.23 -12.70 5.54
N ASP A 101 -11.37 -12.12 5.17
CA ASP A 101 -11.77 -11.86 3.78
C ASP A 101 -11.10 -10.61 3.19
N HIS A 102 -10.32 -9.86 3.98
CA HIS A 102 -9.37 -8.86 3.53
C HIS A 102 -7.94 -9.41 3.66
N HIS A 103 -7.10 -9.09 2.68
CA HIS A 103 -5.72 -9.55 2.59
C HIS A 103 -4.78 -8.41 2.96
N PRO A 104 -3.85 -8.62 3.91
CA PRO A 104 -2.99 -7.54 4.39
C PRO A 104 -2.16 -6.90 3.27
N VAL A 105 -2.23 -5.57 3.19
CA VAL A 105 -1.43 -4.75 2.29
C VAL A 105 -0.19 -4.25 3.00
N TRP A 106 0.97 -4.34 2.34
CA TRP A 106 2.24 -3.87 2.88
C TRP A 106 3.00 -3.01 1.88
N VAL A 107 3.75 -2.03 2.39
CA VAL A 107 4.65 -1.17 1.61
C VAL A 107 5.88 -0.87 2.45
N GLU A 108 7.05 -1.07 1.85
CA GLU A 108 8.34 -0.63 2.39
C GLU A 108 8.67 0.77 1.83
N LEU A 109 8.89 1.72 2.73
CA LEU A 109 9.02 3.14 2.39
C LEU A 109 10.34 3.72 2.89
N VAL A 110 10.95 4.57 2.06
CA VAL A 110 12.02 5.48 2.47
C VAL A 110 11.53 6.91 2.32
N PHE A 111 11.60 7.68 3.41
CA PHE A 111 11.28 9.11 3.36
C PHE A 111 12.56 9.92 3.17
N PRO A 112 12.53 10.98 2.34
CA PRO A 112 13.64 11.89 2.23
C PRO A 112 13.88 12.52 3.59
N GLU A 113 15.15 12.66 3.97
CA GLU A 113 15.50 13.38 5.20
C GLU A 113 14.83 14.75 5.17
N ALA A 114 14.06 15.06 6.21
CA ALA A 114 13.59 16.42 6.40
C ALA A 114 14.83 17.28 6.44
N GLY A 115 14.99 18.18 5.46
CA GLY A 115 16.18 19.00 5.32
C GLY A 115 16.53 19.60 6.66
N ARG A 116 17.56 19.08 7.32
CA ARG A 116 18.13 19.72 8.49
C ARG A 116 18.61 21.06 7.99
N SER A 117 17.90 22.13 8.35
CA SER A 117 18.45 23.47 8.25
C SER A 117 19.80 23.39 8.97
N SER A 118 20.89 23.54 8.22
CA SER A 118 22.19 23.74 8.80
C SER A 118 22.09 25.05 9.59
N GLU A 119 21.80 24.97 10.88
CA GLU A 119 22.17 26.02 11.81
C GLU A 119 23.69 26.03 11.79
N THR A 120 24.25 26.87 10.92
CA THR A 120 25.62 27.35 11.06
C THR A 120 25.71 27.97 12.43
N ARG A 121 26.30 27.24 13.36
CA ARG A 121 26.67 27.76 14.65
C ARG A 121 27.99 28.49 14.43
N ASP A 122 27.89 29.78 14.12
CA ASP A 122 29.04 30.69 14.18
C ASP A 122 29.48 30.75 15.65
N GLU A 123 30.69 30.23 15.93
CA GLU A 123 31.54 30.61 17.05
C GLU A 123 32.92 31.00 16.52
#